data_AF-A0A1M3B949-F1
#
_entry.id   AF-A0A1M3B949-F1
#
_cell.length_a   1.000
_cell.length_b   1.000
_cell.length_c   1.000
_cell.angle_alpha   90.00
_cell.angle_beta   90.00
_cell.angle_gamma   90.00
#
_symmetry.space_group_name_H-M   'P 1'
#
loop_
_entity.id
_entity.type
_entity.pdbx_description
1 polymer ?
#
loop_
_entity_poly.entity_id
_entity_poly.type
_entity_poly.pdbx_seq_one_letter_code
_entity_poly.pdbx_strand_id
1 'polypeptide(L)'
;MLKSEKLANKDNSSFADTYKKNYSHGLEAIYTLENIDLKTIRPLQNSSIAIAETKHSDDIINKELPKSSYYLPEIFSTEFPSSVPEEPIQVLMLSKQAEVFLLENSVLTLGNLLNFDFAQKTTKNIGQGHIDEIKFKIQQYVKNKPLQSRTTIDFNSWLNILLKDCDRKTLYFLLEKFDLTEYISLTPMENVEIKKIKEETKKQLLNDFLNNNSFNNTFIKNQIETICRKILQPWLRKRFGLATCNEIYEMIRKRSCQTNHTRKFLFFFSELIYAQDFLFIDNLFKINETLYAESLTVKKEFLLLERVALSYFYKANIEYGLSDLILMILKESAIHWVEFSKEFIEKALFLSNKFHIYRSSSDKLLIKLF
;
A
#
# COMPACT_ATOMS: atom_id res chain seq x y z
N MET A 1 53.39 -24.73 91.31
CA MET A 1 54.27 -24.96 90.15
C MET A 1 53.58 -24.38 88.92
N LEU A 2 53.97 -23.18 88.43
CA LEU A 2 54.79 -22.97 87.21
C LEU A 2 54.20 -23.75 86.01
N LYS A 3 53.79 -23.18 84.86
CA LYS A 3 54.27 -21.99 84.12
C LYS A 3 53.37 -21.71 82.88
N SER A 4 53.25 -20.42 82.50
CA SER A 4 53.22 -19.80 81.14
C SER A 4 52.21 -20.27 80.08
N GLU A 5 51.19 -19.47 79.72
CA GLU A 5 51.15 -18.39 78.69
C GLU A 5 50.82 -18.87 77.26
N LYS A 6 49.69 -18.39 76.72
CA LYS A 6 49.67 -17.52 75.53
C LYS A 6 48.28 -16.88 75.31
N LEU A 7 48.28 -15.56 75.30
CA LEU A 7 47.20 -14.69 74.83
C LEU A 7 46.97 -14.86 73.31
N ALA A 8 45.75 -14.62 72.84
CA ALA A 8 45.39 -13.41 72.07
C ALA A 8 44.28 -13.64 71.03
N ASN A 9 43.38 -12.66 71.00
CA ASN A 9 42.58 -12.17 69.87
C ASN A 9 41.39 -12.98 69.33
N LYS A 10 40.23 -12.64 69.92
CA LYS A 10 39.04 -12.20 69.17
C LYS A 10 39.47 -11.22 68.06
N ASP A 11 39.24 -11.58 66.80
CA ASP A 11 39.25 -10.63 65.69
C ASP A 11 38.00 -10.81 64.82
N ASN A 12 37.11 -9.82 64.93
CA ASN A 12 36.41 -9.14 63.85
C ASN A 12 36.14 -9.94 62.57
N SER A 13 35.00 -10.62 62.51
CA SER A 13 34.36 -10.89 61.22
C SER A 13 33.88 -9.55 60.64
N SER A 14 34.56 -9.08 59.60
CA SER A 14 34.25 -7.81 58.95
C SER A 14 32.82 -7.83 58.39
N PHE A 15 32.11 -6.70 58.52
CA PHE A 15 30.77 -6.50 57.94
C PHE A 15 30.76 -6.64 56.40
N ALA A 16 31.94 -6.69 55.76
CA ALA A 16 32.11 -6.87 54.33
C ALA A 16 31.95 -8.33 53.86
N ASP A 17 32.20 -9.32 54.73
CA ASP A 17 32.14 -10.74 54.35
C ASP A 17 30.69 -11.26 54.27
N THR A 18 29.76 -10.64 54.99
CA THR A 18 28.32 -10.96 54.95
C THR A 18 27.67 -10.46 53.66
N TYR A 19 28.21 -9.42 53.03
CA TYR A 19 27.66 -8.84 51.79
C TYR A 19 28.00 -9.65 50.53
N LYS A 20 29.13 -10.37 50.52
CA LYS A 20 29.54 -11.18 49.35
C LYS A 20 28.72 -12.44 49.14
N LYS A 21 28.11 -13.00 50.19
CA LYS A 21 27.34 -14.27 50.07
C LYS A 21 25.85 -14.10 49.79
N ASN A 22 25.29 -12.90 49.96
CA ASN A 22 23.84 -12.69 49.85
C ASN A 22 23.39 -11.95 48.57
N TYR A 23 24.32 -11.54 47.69
CA TYR A 23 24.01 -10.77 46.47
C TYR A 23 24.69 -11.31 45.19
N SER A 24 24.90 -12.61 45.07
CA SER A 24 25.27 -13.23 43.78
C SER A 24 24.08 -14.03 43.22
N HIS A 25 23.11 -13.35 42.61
CA HIS A 25 21.96 -13.96 41.92
C HIS A 25 22.36 -14.61 40.57
N GLY A 26 23.41 -15.43 40.54
CA GLY A 26 23.72 -16.26 39.37
C GLY A 26 23.97 -15.52 38.04
N LEU A 27 24.17 -14.20 38.06
CA LEU A 27 24.44 -13.41 36.86
C LEU A 27 25.86 -13.60 36.32
N GLU A 28 26.77 -14.15 37.13
CA GLU A 28 28.14 -14.48 36.73
C GLU A 28 28.18 -15.58 35.65
N ALA A 29 27.18 -16.46 35.58
CA ALA A 29 27.04 -17.47 34.53
C ALA A 29 26.56 -16.90 33.18
N ILE A 30 26.06 -15.65 33.16
CA ILE A 30 25.57 -15.00 31.93
C ILE A 30 26.68 -14.14 31.28
N TYR A 31 27.71 -13.76 32.05
CA TYR A 31 28.84 -12.95 31.55
C TYR A 31 30.10 -13.77 31.21
N THR A 32 30.06 -15.10 31.27
CA THR A 32 31.06 -15.92 30.59
C THR A 32 30.79 -15.88 29.10
N LEU A 33 31.24 -14.80 28.45
CA LEU A 33 31.49 -14.80 27.03
C LEU A 33 32.44 -15.96 26.76
N GLU A 34 31.90 -17.05 26.21
CA GLU A 34 32.71 -18.11 25.63
C GLU A 34 33.65 -17.45 24.62
N ASN A 35 34.95 -17.58 24.85
CA ASN A 35 35.98 -17.14 23.93
C ASN A 35 35.86 -17.97 22.64
N ILE A 36 35.05 -17.49 21.69
CA ILE A 36 34.98 -18.05 20.35
C ILE A 36 36.33 -17.73 19.68
N ASP A 37 37.13 -18.77 19.45
CA ASP A 37 38.36 -18.65 18.68
C ASP A 37 37.99 -18.38 17.21
N LEU A 38 38.21 -17.14 16.77
CA LEU A 38 37.83 -16.62 15.43
C LEU A 38 38.42 -17.42 14.26
N LYS A 39 39.40 -18.30 14.51
CA LYS A 39 39.98 -19.21 13.51
C LYS A 39 39.15 -20.47 13.25
N THR A 40 38.13 -20.76 14.07
CA THR A 40 37.25 -21.94 13.93
C THR A 40 36.01 -21.69 13.07
N ILE A 41 35.76 -20.44 12.68
CA ILE A 41 34.63 -20.07 11.82
C ILE A 41 34.98 -20.40 10.37
N ARG A 42 34.40 -21.47 9.82
CA ARG A 42 34.46 -21.75 8.38
C ARG A 42 33.69 -20.66 7.63
N PRO A 43 34.26 -20.07 6.56
CA PRO A 43 33.50 -19.16 5.70
C PRO A 43 32.35 -19.93 5.05
N LEU A 44 31.12 -19.41 5.15
CA LEU A 44 29.98 -19.89 4.39
C LEU A 44 30.30 -19.74 2.91
N GLN A 45 30.59 -20.87 2.26
CA GLN A 45 30.57 -20.94 0.80
C GLN A 45 29.15 -20.64 0.34
N ASN A 46 29.01 -19.66 -0.54
CA ASN A 46 27.79 -19.39 -1.28
C ASN A 46 27.43 -20.66 -2.08
N SER A 47 26.61 -21.52 -1.49
CA SER A 47 25.86 -22.51 -2.24
C SER A 47 24.74 -21.76 -2.93
N SER A 48 24.89 -21.57 -4.23
CA SER A 48 23.82 -21.18 -5.13
C SER A 48 22.68 -22.18 -4.97
N ILE A 49 21.67 -21.79 -4.19
CA ILE A 49 20.38 -22.48 -4.16
C ILE A 49 19.79 -22.29 -5.56
N ALA A 50 19.94 -23.31 -6.40
CA ALA A 50 19.19 -23.43 -7.63
C ALA A 50 17.71 -23.52 -7.26
N ILE A 51 17.02 -22.39 -7.38
CA ILE A 51 15.56 -22.36 -7.34
C ILE A 51 15.12 -23.09 -8.61
N ALA A 52 14.57 -24.29 -8.44
CA ALA A 52 13.89 -24.99 -9.51
C ALA A 52 12.66 -24.17 -9.91
N GLU A 53 12.82 -23.37 -10.96
CA GLU A 53 11.70 -22.70 -11.64
C GLU A 53 10.77 -23.77 -12.18
N THR A 54 9.62 -23.93 -11.52
CA THR A 54 8.45 -24.58 -12.09
C THR A 54 8.09 -23.85 -13.38
N LYS A 55 8.38 -24.49 -14.51
CA LYS A 55 8.01 -24.08 -15.86
C LYS A 55 6.49 -23.98 -15.96
N HIS A 56 5.93 -22.82 -15.66
CA HIS A 56 4.72 -22.38 -16.34
C HIS A 56 5.15 -21.86 -17.70
N SER A 57 4.54 -22.42 -18.74
CA SER A 57 4.78 -22.10 -20.14
C SER A 57 4.48 -20.63 -20.43
N ASP A 58 5.50 -19.79 -20.29
CA ASP A 58 5.55 -18.44 -20.85
C ASP A 58 5.72 -18.52 -22.38
N ASP A 59 4.64 -18.79 -23.08
CA ASP A 59 4.51 -18.48 -24.51
C ASP A 59 3.39 -17.46 -24.69
N ILE A 60 3.60 -16.26 -24.14
CA ILE A 60 2.93 -15.06 -24.61
C ILE A 60 4.03 -14.14 -25.11
N ILE A 61 4.27 -14.21 -26.41
CA ILE A 61 5.12 -13.30 -27.18
C ILE A 61 4.90 -11.88 -26.66
N ASN A 62 5.99 -11.27 -26.20
CA ASN A 62 6.09 -9.87 -25.82
C ASN A 62 5.35 -9.00 -26.84
N LYS A 63 4.13 -8.56 -26.49
CA LYS A 63 3.50 -7.41 -27.12
C LYS A 63 4.34 -6.19 -26.70
N GLU A 64 5.46 -5.96 -27.39
CA GLU A 64 6.10 -4.66 -27.37
C GLU A 64 5.10 -3.67 -27.97
N LEU A 65 4.29 -3.04 -27.11
CA LEU A 65 3.67 -1.77 -27.44
C LEU A 65 4.78 -0.85 -27.98
N PRO A 66 4.52 -0.04 -29.01
CA PRO A 66 5.49 0.93 -29.48
C PRO A 66 6.05 1.68 -28.27
N LYS A 67 7.38 1.70 -28.15
CA LYS A 67 8.14 2.46 -27.14
C LYS A 67 7.95 3.95 -27.39
N SER A 68 6.76 4.42 -27.13
CA SER A 68 6.49 5.81 -26.88
C SER A 68 6.91 6.06 -25.44
N SER A 69 8.13 6.53 -25.28
CA SER A 69 8.64 7.19 -24.08
C SER A 69 7.77 8.41 -23.79
N TYR A 70 6.59 8.22 -23.21
CA TYR A 70 5.74 9.31 -22.76
C TYR A 70 6.21 9.73 -21.37
N TYR A 71 7.25 10.56 -21.37
CA TYR A 71 7.53 11.45 -20.26
C TYR A 71 6.23 12.16 -19.87
N LEU A 72 5.89 12.12 -18.59
CA LEU A 72 4.85 12.97 -18.04
C LEU A 72 5.33 14.43 -18.16
N PRO A 73 4.62 15.32 -18.86
CA PRO A 73 4.84 16.74 -18.67
C PRO A 73 4.24 17.14 -17.32
N GLU A 74 5.01 17.88 -16.52
CA GLU A 74 4.72 18.42 -15.18
C GLU A 74 3.52 19.40 -15.10
N ILE A 75 2.62 19.41 -16.09
CA ILE A 75 1.69 20.51 -16.37
C ILE A 75 0.35 20.39 -15.61
N PHE A 76 0.08 19.29 -14.91
CA PHE A 76 -1.16 19.18 -14.15
C PHE A 76 -0.93 19.61 -12.70
N SER A 77 -1.90 20.29 -12.09
CA SER A 77 -1.90 20.47 -10.63
C SER A 77 -2.02 19.09 -9.99
N THR A 78 -0.89 18.44 -9.74
CA THR A 78 -0.85 17.11 -9.12
C THR A 78 -1.05 17.17 -7.62
N GLU A 79 -1.31 18.37 -7.09
CA GLU A 79 -1.55 18.59 -5.68
C GLU A 79 -3.00 18.27 -5.30
N PHE A 80 -3.12 17.48 -4.25
CA PHE A 80 -4.37 17.13 -3.58
C PHE A 80 -4.20 17.25 -2.07
N PRO A 81 -5.30 17.43 -1.32
CA PRO A 81 -5.23 17.63 0.13
C PRO A 81 -4.54 16.45 0.81
N SER A 82 -3.72 16.77 1.81
CA SER A 82 -3.12 15.74 2.65
C SER A 82 -4.17 14.98 3.45
N SER A 83 -3.95 13.68 3.64
CA SER A 83 -4.78 12.85 4.51
C SER A 83 -4.32 12.87 5.96
N VAL A 84 -3.11 13.38 6.24
CA VAL A 84 -2.50 13.37 7.58
C VAL A 84 -3.36 14.08 8.63
N PRO A 85 -3.98 15.25 8.37
CA PRO A 85 -4.84 15.90 9.36
C PRO A 85 -6.08 15.09 9.76
N GLU A 86 -6.56 14.20 8.88
CA GLU A 86 -7.74 13.36 9.12
C GLU A 86 -7.40 12.04 9.83
N GLU A 87 -6.11 11.75 10.00
CA GLU A 87 -5.69 10.55 10.74
C GLU A 87 -6.14 10.62 12.21
N PRO A 88 -6.51 9.48 12.81
CA PRO A 88 -6.96 9.43 14.19
C PRO A 88 -5.79 9.63 15.17
N ILE A 89 -6.05 10.18 16.36
CA ILE A 89 -5.02 10.42 17.38
C ILE A 89 -4.33 9.14 17.86
N GLN A 90 -4.99 7.98 17.71
CA GLN A 90 -4.51 6.65 18.07
C GLN A 90 -3.21 6.27 17.36
N VAL A 91 -2.92 6.87 16.21
CA VAL A 91 -1.67 6.66 15.46
C VAL A 91 -0.45 7.10 16.27
N LEU A 92 -0.60 8.07 17.17
CA LEU A 92 0.48 8.58 18.01
C LEU A 92 0.87 7.62 19.15
N MET A 93 0.08 6.57 19.42
CA MET A 93 0.37 5.60 20.50
C MET A 93 0.56 6.29 21.85
N LEU A 94 -0.32 7.22 22.20
CA LEU A 94 -0.25 7.98 23.46
C LEU A 94 -0.50 7.07 24.66
N SER A 95 -0.11 7.53 25.85
CA SER A 95 -0.55 6.92 27.09
C SER A 95 -2.09 6.93 27.20
N LYS A 96 -2.69 5.88 27.80
CA LYS A 96 -4.15 5.75 27.91
C LYS A 96 -4.81 6.98 28.54
N GLN A 97 -4.18 7.58 29.54
CA GLN A 97 -4.67 8.79 30.21
C GLN A 97 -4.66 10.00 29.27
N ALA A 98 -3.60 10.18 28.49
CA ALA A 98 -3.50 11.23 27.48
C ALA A 98 -4.54 11.06 26.36
N GLU A 99 -4.75 9.83 25.91
CA GLU A 99 -5.75 9.52 24.87
C GLU A 99 -7.18 9.78 25.36
N VAL A 100 -7.55 9.28 26.54
CA VAL A 100 -8.88 9.50 27.13
C VAL A 100 -9.15 11.00 27.30
N PHE A 101 -8.17 11.75 27.79
CA PHE A 101 -8.29 13.20 27.91
C PHE A 101 -8.58 13.90 26.56
N LEU A 102 -7.90 13.50 25.48
CA LEU A 102 -8.14 14.07 24.15
C LEU A 102 -9.53 13.71 23.62
N LEU A 103 -9.95 12.46 23.81
CA LEU A 103 -11.28 11.98 23.40
C LEU A 103 -12.41 12.70 24.17
N GLU A 104 -12.28 12.85 25.49
CA GLU A 104 -13.21 13.63 26.33
C GLU A 104 -13.33 15.07 25.86
N ASN A 105 -12.25 15.62 25.30
CA ASN A 105 -12.20 16.98 24.77
C ASN A 105 -12.62 17.10 23.30
N SER A 106 -13.18 16.03 22.71
CA SER A 106 -13.62 15.96 21.30
C SER A 106 -12.47 16.12 20.28
N VAL A 107 -11.24 15.81 20.68
CA VAL A 107 -10.06 15.81 19.80
C VAL A 107 -9.89 14.41 19.22
N LEU A 108 -10.49 14.15 18.06
CA LEU A 108 -10.50 12.83 17.43
C LEU A 108 -9.38 12.64 16.39
N THR A 109 -8.99 13.72 15.71
CA THR A 109 -8.06 13.71 14.57
C THR A 109 -6.79 14.51 14.88
N LEU A 110 -5.71 14.25 14.12
CA LEU A 110 -4.48 15.03 14.20
C LEU A 110 -4.68 16.51 13.88
N GLY A 111 -5.57 16.84 12.93
CA GLY A 111 -5.94 18.22 12.61
C GLY A 111 -6.57 18.95 13.79
N ASN A 112 -7.48 18.29 14.51
CA ASN A 112 -8.08 18.86 15.73
C ASN A 112 -7.02 19.07 16.81
N LEU A 113 -6.08 18.14 16.94
CA LEU A 113 -5.01 18.19 17.92
C LEU A 113 -3.99 19.29 17.64
N LEU A 114 -3.67 19.54 16.36
CA LEU A 114 -2.79 20.65 15.95
C LEU A 114 -3.41 22.02 16.26
N ASN A 115 -4.74 22.12 16.22
CA ASN A 115 -5.48 23.33 16.55
C ASN A 115 -5.91 23.39 18.03
N PHE A 116 -5.51 22.42 18.85
CA PHE A 116 -5.96 22.32 20.23
C PHE A 116 -5.16 23.25 21.15
N ASP A 117 -5.87 24.14 21.84
CA ASP A 117 -5.25 25.01 22.83
C ASP A 117 -5.27 24.38 24.23
N PHE A 118 -4.10 23.92 24.67
CA PHE A 118 -3.89 23.36 26.00
C PHE A 118 -4.02 24.41 27.13
N ALA A 119 -3.95 25.71 26.83
CA ALA A 119 -4.06 26.76 27.85
C ALA A 119 -5.51 27.07 28.23
N GLN A 120 -6.46 26.90 27.31
CA GLN A 120 -7.87 27.28 27.52
C GLN A 120 -8.70 26.21 28.24
N LYS A 121 -8.33 24.93 28.10
CA LYS A 121 -9.05 23.83 28.75
C LYS A 121 -8.33 23.44 30.04
N THR A 122 -9.04 23.56 31.17
CA THR A 122 -8.52 23.18 32.48
C THR A 122 -8.01 21.73 32.44
N THR A 123 -6.73 21.54 32.75
CA THR A 123 -5.99 20.27 32.77
C THR A 123 -6.40 19.37 33.93
N LYS A 124 -7.69 19.34 34.29
CA LYS A 124 -8.17 18.74 35.54
C LYS A 124 -7.82 17.25 35.71
N ASN A 125 -7.41 16.56 34.66
CA ASN A 125 -7.04 15.14 34.69
C ASN A 125 -5.69 14.82 34.02
N ILE A 126 -4.89 15.82 33.61
CA ILE A 126 -3.66 15.58 32.85
C ILE A 126 -2.49 16.41 33.39
N GLY A 127 -1.41 15.73 33.76
CA GLY A 127 -0.16 16.38 34.20
C GLY A 127 0.68 16.92 33.03
N GLN A 128 1.59 17.84 33.33
CA GLN A 128 2.49 18.46 32.34
C GLN A 128 3.29 17.41 31.54
N GLY A 129 3.71 16.31 32.17
CA GLY A 129 4.43 15.23 31.50
C GLY A 129 3.66 14.57 30.35
N HIS A 130 2.33 14.45 30.46
CA HIS A 130 1.51 13.93 29.35
C HIS A 130 1.32 14.97 28.25
N ILE A 131 1.25 16.27 28.59
CA ILE A 131 1.20 17.35 27.59
C ILE A 131 2.50 17.37 26.80
N ASP A 132 3.64 17.22 27.47
CA ASP A 132 4.95 17.14 26.83
C ASP A 132 5.07 15.88 25.97
N GLU A 133 4.55 14.73 26.44
CA GLU A 133 4.46 13.50 25.65
C GLU A 133 3.67 13.72 24.35
N ILE A 134 2.47 14.31 24.45
CA ILE A 134 1.59 14.61 23.32
C ILE A 134 2.31 15.51 22.32
N LYS A 135 2.85 16.65 22.78
CA LYS A 135 3.56 17.61 21.92
C LYS A 135 4.76 16.96 21.23
N PHE A 136 5.56 16.21 21.99
CA PHE A 136 6.72 15.52 21.44
C PHE A 136 6.32 14.51 20.35
N LYS A 137 5.33 13.64 20.62
CA LYS A 137 4.90 12.62 19.66
C LYS A 137 4.26 13.21 18.40
N ILE A 138 3.44 14.26 18.53
CA ILE A 138 2.90 14.98 17.36
C ILE A 138 4.04 15.57 16.54
N GLN A 139 4.98 16.27 17.19
CA GLN A 139 6.09 16.91 16.49
C GLN A 139 6.93 15.86 15.75
N GLN A 140 7.26 14.74 16.37
CA GLN A 140 7.98 13.64 15.73
C GLN A 140 7.21 13.06 14.54
N TYR A 141 5.91 12.88 14.69
CA TYR A 141 5.06 12.32 13.64
C TYR A 141 4.89 13.25 12.42
N VAL A 142 4.73 14.55 12.68
CA VAL A 142 4.42 15.56 11.66
C VAL A 142 5.67 16.07 10.94
N LYS A 143 6.85 16.01 11.57
CA LYS A 143 8.10 16.64 11.09
C LYS A 143 8.41 16.43 9.60
N ASN A 144 8.08 15.27 9.05
CA ASN A 144 8.36 14.90 7.66
C ASN A 144 7.10 14.67 6.81
N LYS A 145 5.92 15.10 7.28
CA LYS A 145 4.64 14.84 6.62
C LYS A 145 4.00 16.13 6.10
N PRO A 146 3.50 16.15 4.85
CA PRO A 146 2.78 17.32 4.35
C PRO A 146 1.44 17.46 5.07
N LEU A 147 1.14 18.65 5.60
CA LEU A 147 -0.12 18.93 6.30
C LEU A 147 -1.21 19.52 5.41
N GLN A 148 -0.83 20.24 4.35
CA GLN A 148 -1.76 20.99 3.50
C GLN A 148 -1.98 20.28 2.16
N SER A 149 -1.03 20.39 1.24
CA SER A 149 -1.08 19.74 -0.08
C SER A 149 0.05 18.71 -0.25
N ARG A 150 -0.20 17.71 -1.09
CA ARG A 150 0.78 16.69 -1.47
C ARG A 150 0.61 16.28 -2.92
N THR A 151 1.70 15.80 -3.52
CA THR A 151 1.74 15.28 -4.88
C THR A 151 1.77 13.75 -4.95
N THR A 152 1.93 13.10 -3.78
CA THR A 152 2.03 11.65 -3.62
C THR A 152 0.88 11.09 -2.78
N ILE A 153 0.49 9.86 -3.08
CA ILE A 153 -0.59 9.13 -2.42
C ILE A 153 0.01 8.37 -1.23
N ASP A 154 -0.41 8.74 -0.02
CA ASP A 154 -0.05 8.02 1.21
C ASP A 154 -1.16 7.02 1.55
N PHE A 155 -0.95 5.76 1.19
CA PHE A 155 -1.89 4.68 1.50
C PHE A 155 -1.88 4.32 2.99
N ASN A 156 -0.78 4.60 3.69
CA ASN A 156 -0.69 4.36 5.13
C ASN A 156 -1.66 5.28 5.89
N SER A 157 -1.72 6.56 5.51
CA SER A 157 -2.74 7.47 6.05
C SER A 157 -4.16 6.98 5.80
N TRP A 158 -4.44 6.48 4.59
CA TRP A 158 -5.77 5.94 4.27
C TRP A 158 -6.13 4.71 5.10
N LEU A 159 -5.15 3.83 5.35
CA LEU A 159 -5.31 2.67 6.21
C LEU A 159 -5.67 3.11 7.63
N ASN A 160 -4.93 4.07 8.19
CA ASN A 160 -5.19 4.61 9.52
C ASN A 160 -6.59 5.25 9.63
N ILE A 161 -7.03 5.96 8.59
CA ILE A 161 -8.35 6.61 8.55
C ILE A 161 -9.48 5.58 8.42
N LEU A 162 -9.29 4.57 7.56
CA LEU A 162 -10.29 3.54 7.31
C LEU A 162 -10.55 2.70 8.56
N LEU A 163 -9.47 2.39 9.29
CA LEU A 163 -9.48 1.40 10.37
C LEU A 163 -9.37 2.05 11.76
N LYS A 164 -9.73 3.33 11.88
CA LYS A 164 -9.59 4.13 13.11
C LYS A 164 -10.30 3.53 14.33
N ASP A 165 -11.44 2.88 14.11
CA ASP A 165 -12.31 2.33 15.16
C ASP A 165 -12.09 0.82 15.37
N CYS A 166 -11.10 0.23 14.69
CA CYS A 166 -10.90 -1.21 14.66
C CYS A 166 -9.91 -1.67 15.73
N ASP A 167 -10.19 -2.83 16.35
CA ASP A 167 -9.26 -3.44 17.30
C ASP A 167 -7.98 -3.90 16.57
N ARG A 168 -6.82 -3.59 17.17
CA ARG A 168 -5.52 -3.80 16.52
C ARG A 168 -5.21 -5.26 16.23
N LYS A 169 -5.72 -6.21 17.02
CA LYS A 169 -5.49 -7.64 16.77
C LYS A 169 -6.25 -8.08 15.53
N THR A 170 -7.52 -7.68 15.43
CA THR A 170 -8.33 -7.95 14.23
C THR A 170 -7.74 -7.28 13.00
N LEU A 171 -7.23 -6.06 13.15
CA LEU A 171 -6.55 -5.31 12.10
C LEU A 171 -5.28 -6.04 11.63
N TYR A 172 -4.48 -6.57 12.55
CA TYR A 172 -3.29 -7.35 12.21
C TYR A 172 -3.65 -8.57 11.35
N PHE A 173 -4.65 -9.36 11.74
CA PHE A 173 -5.10 -10.51 10.95
C PHE A 173 -5.63 -10.13 9.57
N LEU A 174 -6.32 -8.99 9.49
CA LEU A 174 -6.78 -8.45 8.22
C LEU A 174 -5.59 -8.09 7.32
N LEU A 175 -4.60 -7.36 7.82
CA LEU A 175 -3.41 -6.96 7.06
C LEU A 175 -2.50 -8.15 6.71
N GLU A 176 -2.49 -9.20 7.53
CA GLU A 176 -1.76 -10.47 7.28
C GLU A 176 -2.23 -11.10 5.96
N LYS A 177 -3.53 -11.06 5.66
CA LYS A 177 -4.10 -11.56 4.39
C LYS A 177 -3.51 -10.86 3.15
N PHE A 178 -3.10 -9.60 3.28
CA PHE A 178 -2.59 -8.78 2.19
C PHE A 178 -1.07 -8.56 2.26
N ASP A 179 -0.39 -9.17 3.23
CA ASP A 179 1.04 -8.98 3.50
C ASP A 179 1.39 -7.49 3.69
N LEU A 180 0.62 -6.83 4.56
CA LEU A 180 0.70 -5.42 4.95
C LEU A 180 0.92 -5.20 6.45
N THR A 181 1.32 -6.24 7.20
CA THR A 181 1.44 -6.19 8.67
C THR A 181 2.49 -5.19 9.18
N GLU A 182 3.43 -4.78 8.33
CA GLU A 182 4.44 -3.76 8.67
C GLU A 182 3.85 -2.35 8.91
N TYR A 183 2.61 -2.09 8.45
CA TYR A 183 1.94 -0.80 8.58
C TYR A 183 1.13 -0.65 9.88
N ILE A 184 1.12 -1.67 10.74
CA ILE A 184 0.52 -1.60 12.08
C ILE A 184 1.59 -1.81 13.16
N SER A 185 1.58 -0.94 14.17
CA SER A 185 2.40 -1.11 15.36
C SER A 185 1.61 -1.83 16.45
N LEU A 186 2.12 -2.99 16.86
CA LEU A 186 1.58 -3.77 17.98
C LEU A 186 2.44 -3.57 19.23
N THR A 187 1.78 -3.51 20.38
CA THR A 187 2.45 -3.57 21.68
C THR A 187 3.07 -4.96 21.90
N PRO A 188 4.11 -5.08 22.75
CA PRO A 188 4.71 -6.38 23.08
C PRO A 188 3.70 -7.40 23.60
N MET A 189 2.69 -6.95 24.35
CA MET A 189 1.63 -7.80 24.88
C MET A 189 0.73 -8.36 23.78
N GLU A 190 0.27 -7.50 22.86
CA GLU A 190 -0.55 -7.92 21.72
C GLU A 190 0.19 -8.92 20.82
N ASN A 191 1.49 -8.73 20.62
CA ASN A 191 2.33 -9.67 19.86
C ASN A 191 2.36 -11.08 20.48
N VAL A 192 2.42 -11.17 21.81
CA VAL A 192 2.39 -12.47 22.51
C VAL A 192 1.01 -13.12 22.39
N GLU A 193 -0.05 -12.33 22.47
CA GLU A 193 -1.43 -12.82 22.35
C GLU A 193 -1.73 -13.34 20.94
N ILE A 194 -1.32 -12.60 19.91
CA ILE A 194 -1.49 -12.98 18.49
C ILE A 194 -0.82 -14.32 18.19
N LYS A 195 0.37 -14.59 18.77
CA LYS A 195 1.10 -15.85 18.61
C LYS A 195 0.39 -17.06 19.23
N LYS A 196 -0.50 -16.85 20.19
CA LYS A 196 -1.22 -17.92 20.91
C LYS A 196 -2.57 -18.28 20.28
N ILE A 197 -3.06 -17.46 19.36
CA ILE A 197 -4.38 -17.65 18.73
C ILE A 197 -4.26 -18.68 17.60
N LYS A 198 -5.16 -19.68 17.60
CA LYS A 198 -5.23 -20.71 16.55
C LYS A 198 -5.75 -20.15 15.24
N GLU A 199 -5.34 -20.70 14.10
CA GLU A 199 -5.76 -20.21 12.77
C GLU A 199 -7.28 -20.24 12.56
N GLU A 200 -7.97 -21.26 13.07
CA GLU A 200 -9.43 -21.39 12.96
C GLU A 200 -10.15 -20.22 13.64
N THR A 201 -9.69 -19.87 14.85
CA THR A 201 -10.22 -18.73 15.61
C THR A 201 -9.87 -17.40 14.94
N LYS A 202 -8.70 -17.28 14.28
CA LYS A 202 -8.36 -16.08 13.49
C LYS A 202 -9.35 -15.87 12.35
N LYS A 203 -9.66 -16.94 11.60
CA LYS A 203 -10.61 -16.89 10.47
C LYS A 203 -12.01 -16.52 10.91
N GLN A 204 -12.48 -17.07 12.04
CA GLN A 204 -13.78 -16.72 12.61
C GLN A 204 -13.84 -15.23 12.99
N LEU A 205 -12.86 -14.75 13.76
CA LEU A 205 -12.78 -13.34 14.15
C LEU A 205 -12.75 -12.40 12.94
N LEU A 206 -12.01 -12.76 11.88
CA LEU A 206 -11.92 -11.96 10.67
C LEU A 206 -13.23 -11.93 9.89
N ASN A 207 -13.91 -13.07 9.74
CA ASN A 207 -15.20 -13.13 9.06
C ASN A 207 -16.27 -12.34 9.82
N ASP A 208 -16.32 -12.50 11.15
CA ASP A 208 -17.23 -11.73 12.00
C ASP A 208 -16.94 -10.22 11.87
N PHE A 209 -15.66 -9.85 11.83
CA PHE A 209 -15.23 -8.47 11.66
C PHE A 209 -15.65 -7.88 10.31
N LEU A 210 -15.45 -8.60 9.20
CA LEU A 210 -15.84 -8.13 7.86
C LEU A 210 -17.36 -8.03 7.69
N ASN A 211 -18.12 -8.93 8.31
CA ASN A 211 -19.58 -8.94 8.22
C ASN A 211 -20.22 -7.82 9.07
N ASN A 212 -19.60 -7.48 10.20
CA ASN A 212 -20.16 -6.52 11.16
C ASN A 212 -19.72 -5.07 10.89
N ASN A 213 -18.68 -4.84 10.09
CA ASN A 213 -18.17 -3.51 9.80
C ASN A 213 -18.47 -3.09 8.36
N SER A 214 -19.07 -1.91 8.22
CA SER A 214 -19.20 -1.24 6.92
C SER A 214 -18.00 -0.34 6.69
N PHE A 215 -17.20 -0.63 5.67
CA PHE A 215 -16.01 0.15 5.30
C PHE A 215 -16.33 1.31 4.35
N ASN A 216 -17.58 1.80 4.36
CA ASN A 216 -18.02 2.92 3.53
C ASN A 216 -17.47 4.25 4.06
N ASN A 217 -16.18 4.51 3.84
CA ASN A 217 -15.51 5.73 4.25
C ASN A 217 -15.61 6.79 3.14
N THR A 218 -16.47 7.79 3.35
CA THR A 218 -16.72 8.90 2.41
C THR A 218 -15.46 9.72 2.14
N PHE A 219 -14.59 9.91 3.14
CA PHE A 219 -13.33 10.63 2.96
C PHE A 219 -12.43 9.93 1.94
N ILE A 220 -12.26 8.60 2.07
CA ILE A 220 -11.42 7.83 1.14
C ILE A 220 -12.03 7.82 -0.26
N LYS A 221 -13.36 7.67 -0.39
CA LYS A 221 -14.03 7.79 -1.70
C LYS A 221 -13.80 9.16 -2.36
N ASN A 222 -13.89 10.24 -1.60
CA ASN A 222 -13.62 11.60 -2.11
C ASN A 222 -12.14 11.77 -2.50
N GLN A 223 -11.21 11.13 -1.79
CA GLN A 223 -9.79 11.13 -2.15
C GLN A 223 -9.55 10.35 -3.45
N ILE A 224 -10.20 9.20 -3.62
CA ILE A 224 -10.16 8.39 -4.86
C ILE A 224 -10.71 9.20 -6.03
N GLU A 225 -11.85 9.87 -5.88
CA GLU A 225 -12.43 10.77 -6.89
C GLU A 225 -11.45 11.90 -7.23
N THR A 226 -10.86 12.54 -6.22
CA THR A 226 -9.90 13.62 -6.42
C THR A 226 -8.68 13.15 -7.21
N ILE A 227 -8.14 11.97 -6.89
CA ILE A 227 -7.04 11.34 -7.64
C ILE A 227 -7.47 11.04 -9.08
N CYS A 228 -8.68 10.52 -9.28
CA CYS A 228 -9.20 10.26 -10.62
C CYS A 228 -9.26 11.56 -11.43
N ARG A 229 -9.89 12.60 -10.89
CA ARG A 229 -10.12 13.87 -11.57
C ARG A 229 -8.82 14.65 -11.85
N LYS A 230 -7.89 14.67 -10.90
CA LYS A 230 -6.65 15.46 -11.00
C LYS A 230 -5.49 14.71 -11.65
N ILE A 231 -5.45 13.38 -11.56
CA ILE A 231 -4.31 12.58 -11.99
C ILE A 231 -4.70 11.64 -13.12
N LEU A 232 -5.64 10.72 -12.90
CA LEU A 232 -5.92 9.64 -13.86
C LEU A 232 -6.61 10.16 -15.12
N GLN A 233 -7.71 10.90 -15.02
CA GLN A 233 -8.45 11.39 -16.18
C GLN A 233 -7.60 12.30 -17.08
N PRO A 234 -6.83 13.29 -16.57
CA PRO A 234 -5.96 14.10 -17.42
C PRO A 234 -4.85 13.28 -18.09
N TRP A 235 -4.31 12.28 -17.37
CA TRP A 235 -3.33 11.33 -17.93
C TRP A 235 -3.94 10.43 -19.02
N LEU A 236 -5.17 9.94 -18.81
CA LEU A 236 -5.91 9.14 -19.79
C LEU A 236 -6.24 9.96 -21.03
N ARG A 237 -6.74 11.19 -20.90
CA ARG A 237 -7.08 12.08 -22.05
C ARG A 237 -5.89 12.29 -22.98
N LYS A 238 -4.69 12.50 -22.43
CA LYS A 238 -3.44 12.59 -23.21
C LYS A 238 -3.10 11.31 -23.98
N ARG A 239 -3.69 10.17 -23.60
CA ARG A 239 -3.52 8.86 -24.21
C ARG A 239 -4.80 8.40 -24.91
N PHE A 240 -5.60 9.33 -25.44
CA PHE A 240 -6.86 9.03 -26.13
C PHE A 240 -7.91 8.31 -25.26
N GLY A 241 -7.89 8.57 -23.95
CA GLY A 241 -8.94 8.19 -23.00
C GLY A 241 -9.01 6.71 -22.62
N LEU A 242 -8.05 5.87 -23.02
CA LEU A 242 -8.05 4.43 -22.76
C LEU A 242 -6.81 3.98 -21.98
N ALA A 243 -6.98 3.10 -21.01
CA ALA A 243 -5.88 2.37 -20.40
C ALA A 243 -6.32 1.04 -19.78
N THR A 244 -5.39 0.11 -19.72
CA THR A 244 -5.58 -1.14 -18.98
C THR A 244 -5.51 -0.93 -17.48
N CYS A 245 -6.09 -1.84 -16.71
CA CYS A 245 -6.02 -1.89 -15.25
C CYS A 245 -4.56 -1.83 -14.76
N ASN A 246 -3.67 -2.60 -15.42
CA ASN A 246 -2.24 -2.63 -15.09
C ASN A 246 -1.55 -1.28 -15.33
N GLU A 247 -1.83 -0.62 -16.46
CA GLU A 247 -1.27 0.72 -16.71
C GLU A 247 -1.74 1.74 -15.67
N ILE A 248 -3.00 1.67 -15.24
CA ILE A 248 -3.55 2.54 -14.20
C ILE A 248 -2.84 2.26 -12.86
N TYR A 249 -2.67 1.00 -12.49
CA TYR A 249 -1.96 0.62 -11.26
C TYR A 249 -0.49 1.04 -11.26
N GLU A 250 0.21 0.89 -12.38
CA GLU A 250 1.60 1.37 -12.52
C GLU A 250 1.67 2.91 -12.42
N MET A 251 0.68 3.62 -12.97
CA MET A 251 0.60 5.07 -12.85
C MET A 251 0.41 5.51 -11.39
N ILE A 252 -0.47 4.83 -10.65
CA ILE A 252 -0.69 5.08 -9.22
C ILE A 252 0.55 4.72 -8.40
N ARG A 253 1.22 3.61 -8.73
CA ARG A 253 2.48 3.18 -8.09
C ARG A 253 3.56 4.26 -8.17
N LYS A 254 3.75 4.87 -9.34
CA LYS A 254 4.71 5.98 -9.53
C LYS A 254 4.40 7.22 -8.69
N ARG A 255 3.16 7.35 -8.21
CA ARG A 255 2.68 8.47 -7.40
C ARG A 255 2.46 8.10 -5.95
N SER A 256 2.79 6.89 -5.51
CA SER A 256 2.60 6.46 -4.13
C SER A 256 3.85 6.71 -3.28
N CYS A 257 3.66 7.02 -2.00
CA CYS A 257 4.73 6.96 -1.00
C CYS A 257 5.23 5.52 -0.78
N GLN A 258 4.36 4.52 -0.92
CA GLN A 258 4.64 3.10 -0.72
C GLN A 258 4.74 2.35 -2.06
N THR A 259 5.74 2.70 -2.88
CA THR A 259 5.91 2.18 -4.26
C THR A 259 5.99 0.66 -4.35
N ASN A 260 6.59 -0.02 -3.37
CA ASN A 260 6.74 -1.48 -3.36
C ASN A 260 5.44 -2.20 -2.96
N HIS A 261 4.62 -1.58 -2.12
CA HIS A 261 3.40 -2.17 -1.57
C HIS A 261 2.12 -1.65 -2.22
N THR A 262 2.23 -0.76 -3.22
CA THR A 262 1.06 -0.11 -3.86
C THR A 262 0.03 -1.12 -4.35
N ARG A 263 0.44 -2.20 -5.02
CA ARG A 263 -0.51 -3.21 -5.52
C ARG A 263 -1.29 -3.90 -4.38
N LYS A 264 -0.62 -4.21 -3.26
CA LYS A 264 -1.26 -4.80 -2.08
C LYS A 264 -2.26 -3.83 -1.46
N PHE A 265 -1.91 -2.54 -1.34
CA PHE A 265 -2.84 -1.51 -0.88
C PHE A 265 -4.04 -1.35 -1.80
N LEU A 266 -3.83 -1.30 -3.11
CA LEU A 266 -4.92 -1.19 -4.07
C LEU A 266 -5.88 -2.37 -3.96
N PHE A 267 -5.35 -3.59 -3.84
CA PHE A 267 -6.16 -4.80 -3.64
C PHE A 267 -6.92 -4.78 -2.29
N PHE A 268 -6.24 -4.35 -1.22
CA PHE A 268 -6.84 -4.16 0.10
C PHE A 268 -8.03 -3.19 0.07
N PHE A 269 -7.85 -2.00 -0.52
CA PHE A 269 -8.94 -1.02 -0.61
C PHE A 269 -10.05 -1.45 -1.55
N SER A 270 -9.75 -2.15 -2.65
CA SER A 270 -10.80 -2.72 -3.51
C SER A 270 -11.62 -3.77 -2.79
N GLU A 271 -10.99 -4.64 -1.99
CA GLU A 271 -11.72 -5.69 -1.26
C GLU A 271 -12.64 -5.06 -0.20
N LEU A 272 -12.14 -4.12 0.58
CA LEU A 272 -12.93 -3.55 1.68
C LEU A 272 -14.02 -2.58 1.22
N ILE A 273 -13.73 -1.72 0.23
CA ILE A 273 -14.66 -0.64 -0.17
C ILE A 273 -15.60 -1.09 -1.29
N TYR A 274 -15.13 -1.96 -2.19
CA TYR A 274 -15.81 -2.33 -3.43
C TYR A 274 -15.95 -3.85 -3.62
N ALA A 275 -15.75 -4.67 -2.57
CA ALA A 275 -15.94 -6.12 -2.64
C ALA A 275 -15.15 -6.81 -3.78
N GLN A 276 -13.88 -6.41 -3.96
CA GLN A 276 -12.94 -6.90 -5.00
C GLN A 276 -13.15 -6.35 -6.40
N ASP A 277 -14.10 -5.45 -6.60
CA ASP A 277 -14.17 -4.68 -7.84
C ASP A 277 -13.05 -3.64 -7.94
N PHE A 278 -12.80 -3.17 -9.16
CA PHE A 278 -11.77 -2.19 -9.45
C PHE A 278 -11.96 -0.90 -8.62
N LEU A 279 -10.92 -0.48 -7.89
CA LEU A 279 -10.96 0.65 -6.95
C LEU A 279 -11.49 1.97 -7.54
N PHE A 280 -11.29 2.18 -8.85
CA PHE A 280 -11.67 3.41 -9.53
C PHE A 280 -12.95 3.27 -10.39
N ILE A 281 -13.75 2.22 -10.16
CA ILE A 281 -14.93 1.88 -10.97
C ILE A 281 -15.99 3.00 -11.01
N ASP A 282 -16.15 3.75 -9.91
CA ASP A 282 -17.11 4.86 -9.85
C ASP A 282 -16.69 6.07 -10.71
N ASN A 283 -15.40 6.15 -11.06
CA ASN A 283 -14.81 7.33 -11.71
C ASN A 283 -14.32 7.06 -13.14
N LEU A 284 -14.27 5.80 -13.54
CA LEU A 284 -13.79 5.34 -14.85
C LEU A 284 -14.77 4.32 -15.43
N PHE A 285 -14.94 4.35 -16.74
CA PHE A 285 -15.93 3.51 -17.42
C PHE A 285 -15.31 2.18 -17.85
N LYS A 286 -15.73 1.08 -17.22
CA LYS A 286 -15.32 -0.27 -17.61
C LYS A 286 -15.80 -0.59 -19.03
N ILE A 287 -14.87 -0.99 -19.92
CA ILE A 287 -15.17 -1.51 -21.27
C ILE A 287 -15.21 -3.03 -21.22
N ASN A 288 -14.14 -3.65 -20.72
CA ASN A 288 -14.03 -5.09 -20.48
C ASN A 288 -13.35 -5.32 -19.12
N GLU A 289 -13.01 -6.56 -18.77
CA GLU A 289 -12.39 -6.88 -17.46
C GLU A 289 -11.10 -6.10 -17.19
N THR A 290 -10.32 -5.84 -18.23
CA THR A 290 -8.98 -5.25 -18.11
C THR A 290 -8.88 -3.82 -18.62
N LEU A 291 -9.86 -3.31 -19.35
CA LEU A 291 -9.80 -2.04 -20.09
C LEU A 291 -10.83 -1.04 -19.55
N TYR A 292 -10.34 0.17 -19.29
CA TYR A 292 -11.13 1.27 -18.74
C TYR A 292 -11.00 2.52 -19.62
N ALA A 293 -12.11 3.25 -19.73
CA ALA A 293 -12.20 4.53 -20.41
C ALA A 293 -12.35 5.68 -19.43
N GLU A 294 -11.83 6.83 -19.82
CA GLU A 294 -11.93 8.08 -19.06
C GLU A 294 -13.36 8.62 -19.00
N SER A 295 -14.11 8.51 -20.10
CA SER A 295 -15.48 9.02 -20.21
C SER A 295 -16.39 8.06 -20.97
N LEU A 296 -17.69 8.25 -20.79
CA LEU A 296 -18.71 7.48 -21.49
C LEU A 296 -18.61 7.65 -23.02
N THR A 297 -18.20 8.83 -23.49
CA THR A 297 -17.99 9.11 -24.91
C THR A 297 -16.89 8.22 -25.49
N VAL A 298 -15.70 8.20 -24.86
CA VAL A 298 -14.58 7.35 -25.30
C VAL A 298 -14.95 5.87 -25.26
N LYS A 299 -15.72 5.43 -24.25
CA LYS A 299 -16.24 4.06 -24.20
C LYS A 299 -17.13 3.74 -25.41
N LYS A 300 -18.06 4.64 -25.77
CA LYS A 300 -18.95 4.45 -26.92
C LYS A 300 -18.16 4.44 -28.24
N GLU A 301 -17.20 5.35 -28.37
CA GLU A 301 -16.29 5.44 -29.52
C GLU A 301 -15.49 4.15 -29.70
N PHE A 302 -14.91 3.63 -28.62
CA PHE A 302 -14.18 2.36 -28.64
C PHE A 302 -15.06 1.20 -29.10
N LEU A 303 -16.26 1.06 -28.52
CA LEU A 303 -17.19 -0.03 -28.87
C LEU A 303 -17.70 0.08 -30.32
N LEU A 304 -17.94 1.30 -30.80
CA LEU A 304 -18.31 1.55 -32.19
C LEU A 304 -17.17 1.14 -33.13
N LEU A 305 -15.95 1.57 -32.82
CA LEU A 305 -14.77 1.24 -33.60
C LEU A 305 -14.51 -0.27 -33.64
N GLU A 306 -14.59 -0.94 -32.50
CA GLU A 306 -14.43 -2.40 -32.43
C GLU A 306 -15.45 -3.11 -33.30
N ARG A 307 -16.72 -2.67 -33.28
CA ARG A 307 -17.78 -3.20 -34.14
C ARG A 307 -17.49 -2.97 -35.62
N VAL A 308 -17.03 -1.78 -36.01
CA VAL A 308 -16.66 -1.46 -37.39
C VAL A 308 -15.47 -2.32 -37.83
N ALA A 309 -14.42 -2.41 -37.01
CA ALA A 309 -13.25 -3.24 -37.30
C ALA A 309 -13.63 -4.72 -37.48
N LEU A 310 -14.51 -5.26 -36.63
CA LEU A 310 -15.00 -6.63 -36.73
C LEU A 310 -15.76 -6.92 -38.03
N SER A 311 -16.41 -5.93 -38.64
CA SER A 311 -17.19 -6.12 -39.89
C SER A 311 -16.31 -6.54 -41.07
N TYR A 312 -15.03 -6.17 -41.06
CA TYR A 312 -14.05 -6.55 -42.07
C TYR A 312 -13.63 -8.03 -41.96
N PHE A 313 -13.78 -8.65 -40.79
CA PHE A 313 -13.38 -10.05 -40.55
C PHE A 313 -14.57 -11.01 -40.66
N TYR A 314 -15.07 -11.22 -41.88
CA TYR A 314 -16.19 -12.16 -42.14
C TYR A 314 -15.78 -13.65 -42.11
N LYS A 315 -14.48 -13.96 -42.03
CA LYS A 315 -13.92 -15.32 -41.83
C LYS A 315 -12.74 -15.26 -40.86
N ALA A 316 -12.54 -16.31 -40.05
CA ALA A 316 -11.51 -16.36 -39.01
C ALA A 316 -10.06 -16.26 -39.54
N ASN A 317 -9.81 -16.73 -40.77
CA ASN A 317 -8.45 -16.76 -41.35
C ASN A 317 -8.07 -15.49 -42.12
N ILE A 318 -8.89 -14.43 -42.04
CA ILE A 318 -8.58 -13.17 -42.73
C ILE A 318 -7.52 -12.43 -41.94
N GLU A 319 -6.49 -11.97 -42.65
CA GLU A 319 -5.41 -11.16 -42.10
C GLU A 319 -5.31 -9.87 -42.92
N TYR A 320 -5.14 -8.75 -42.22
CA TYR A 320 -4.92 -7.45 -42.84
C TYR A 320 -3.58 -6.86 -42.39
N GLY A 321 -2.98 -6.03 -43.26
CA GLY A 321 -1.98 -5.08 -42.79
C GLY A 321 -2.64 -4.11 -41.82
N LEU A 322 -2.03 -3.88 -40.65
CA LEU A 322 -2.59 -3.00 -39.62
C LEU A 322 -2.85 -1.59 -40.18
N SER A 323 -1.89 -1.06 -40.94
CA SER A 323 -2.03 0.26 -41.58
C SER A 323 -3.16 0.31 -42.62
N ASP A 324 -3.37 -0.78 -43.35
CA ASP A 324 -4.42 -0.87 -44.37
C ASP A 324 -5.80 -0.89 -43.70
N LEU A 325 -5.97 -1.72 -42.67
CA LEU A 325 -7.21 -1.77 -41.90
C LEU A 325 -7.54 -0.42 -41.26
N ILE A 326 -6.55 0.26 -40.66
CA ILE A 326 -6.75 1.61 -40.10
C ILE A 326 -7.25 2.59 -41.17
N LEU A 327 -6.68 2.56 -42.39
CA LEU A 327 -7.13 3.41 -43.49
C LEU A 327 -8.56 3.07 -43.95
N MET A 328 -8.93 1.79 -43.96
CA MET A 328 -10.30 1.38 -44.30
C MET A 328 -11.30 1.89 -43.25
N ILE A 329 -10.99 1.70 -41.97
CA ILE A 329 -11.82 2.20 -40.86
C ILE A 329 -11.96 3.73 -40.91
N LEU A 330 -10.87 4.47 -41.16
CA LEU A 330 -10.91 5.94 -41.30
C LEU A 330 -11.83 6.40 -42.44
N LYS A 331 -11.78 5.70 -43.58
CA LYS A 331 -12.65 6.01 -44.72
C LYS A 331 -14.12 5.74 -44.42
N GLU A 332 -14.42 4.61 -43.80
CA GLU A 332 -15.78 4.25 -43.40
C GLU A 332 -16.33 5.19 -42.32
N SER A 333 -15.52 5.53 -41.31
CA SER A 333 -15.94 6.45 -40.26
C SER A 333 -16.20 7.86 -40.80
N ALA A 334 -15.39 8.33 -41.75
CA ALA A 334 -15.62 9.60 -42.45
C ALA A 334 -16.95 9.63 -43.22
N ILE A 335 -17.36 8.51 -43.84
CA ILE A 335 -18.66 8.38 -44.51
C ILE A 335 -19.81 8.53 -43.50
N HIS A 336 -19.62 8.04 -42.27
CA HIS A 336 -20.61 8.12 -41.20
C HIS A 336 -20.48 9.37 -40.31
N TRP A 337 -19.68 10.36 -40.70
CA TRP A 337 -19.44 11.61 -39.94
C TRP A 337 -18.93 11.37 -38.52
N VAL A 338 -18.19 10.27 -38.32
CA VAL A 338 -17.50 9.97 -37.07
C VAL A 338 -16.00 10.20 -37.27
N GLU A 339 -15.47 11.22 -36.60
CA GLU A 339 -14.05 11.55 -36.67
C GLU A 339 -13.28 10.79 -35.59
N PHE A 340 -12.52 9.78 -36.01
CA PHE A 340 -11.53 9.14 -35.17
C PHE A 340 -10.13 9.64 -35.55
N SER A 341 -9.28 9.93 -34.56
CA SER A 341 -7.86 10.12 -34.83
C SER A 341 -7.22 8.76 -35.19
N LYS A 342 -6.24 8.78 -36.09
CA LYS A 342 -5.52 7.57 -36.51
C LYS A 342 -4.91 6.85 -35.31
N GLU A 343 -4.35 7.62 -34.37
CA GLU A 343 -3.70 7.13 -33.17
C GLU A 343 -4.70 6.49 -32.19
N PHE A 344 -5.93 7.01 -32.12
CA PHE A 344 -6.98 6.40 -31.33
C PHE A 344 -7.37 5.03 -31.90
N ILE A 345 -7.52 4.92 -33.23
CA ILE A 345 -7.85 3.65 -33.88
C ILE A 345 -6.77 2.61 -33.64
N GLU A 346 -5.52 2.98 -33.89
CA GLU A 346 -4.38 2.10 -33.66
C GLU A 346 -4.38 1.60 -32.22
N LYS A 347 -4.46 2.51 -31.25
CA LYS A 347 -4.48 2.16 -29.83
C LYS A 347 -5.68 1.27 -29.47
N ALA A 348 -6.87 1.57 -29.98
CA ALA A 348 -8.07 0.78 -29.71
C ALA A 348 -7.92 -0.66 -30.22
N LEU A 349 -7.38 -0.84 -31.42
CA LEU A 349 -7.12 -2.18 -31.98
C LEU A 349 -6.08 -2.95 -31.16
N PHE A 350 -5.00 -2.30 -30.72
CA PHE A 350 -3.99 -2.95 -29.86
C PHE A 350 -4.53 -3.38 -28.49
N LEU A 351 -5.46 -2.61 -27.92
CA LEU A 351 -6.03 -2.86 -26.60
C LEU A 351 -7.28 -3.74 -26.61
N SER A 352 -7.89 -3.96 -27.77
CA SER A 352 -9.02 -4.87 -27.92
C SER A 352 -8.58 -6.32 -27.66
N ASN A 353 -9.46 -7.07 -26.99
CA ASN A 353 -9.29 -8.50 -26.75
C ASN A 353 -9.81 -9.37 -27.90
N LYS A 354 -10.28 -8.77 -29.00
CA LYS A 354 -10.80 -9.47 -30.19
C LYS A 354 -9.76 -9.65 -31.29
N PHE A 355 -8.69 -8.86 -31.25
CA PHE A 355 -7.68 -8.84 -32.30
C PHE A 355 -6.31 -9.27 -31.80
N HIS A 356 -5.66 -10.10 -32.60
CA HIS A 356 -4.26 -10.49 -32.44
C HIS A 356 -3.41 -9.72 -33.45
N ILE A 357 -2.56 -8.82 -32.95
CA ILE A 357 -1.61 -8.04 -33.76
C ILE A 357 -0.21 -8.63 -33.60
N TYR A 358 0.47 -8.90 -34.71
CA TYR A 358 1.78 -9.53 -34.72
C TYR A 358 2.63 -9.04 -35.90
N ARG A 359 3.95 -9.24 -35.81
CA ARG A 359 4.87 -8.91 -36.91
C ARG A 359 5.03 -10.12 -37.84
N SER A 360 4.88 -9.88 -39.13
CA SER A 360 5.15 -10.88 -40.17
C SER A 360 6.66 -11.12 -40.34
N SER A 361 7.02 -12.17 -41.08
CA SER A 361 8.39 -12.41 -41.56
C SER A 361 8.96 -11.29 -42.45
N SER A 362 8.10 -10.41 -42.95
CA SER A 362 8.44 -9.22 -43.73
C SER A 362 8.47 -7.92 -42.92
N ASP A 363 8.50 -8.03 -41.58
CA ASP A 363 8.51 -6.92 -40.60
C ASP A 363 7.30 -5.96 -40.72
N LYS A 364 6.20 -6.43 -41.30
CA LYS A 364 4.93 -5.69 -41.36
C LYS A 364 4.03 -6.10 -40.21
N LEU A 365 3.34 -5.13 -39.59
CA LEU A 365 2.32 -5.42 -38.58
C LEU A 365 1.05 -5.93 -39.26
N LEU A 366 0.66 -7.16 -38.92
CA LEU A 366 -0.56 -7.80 -39.37
C LEU A 366 -1.55 -7.91 -38.20
N ILE A 367 -2.84 -7.93 -38.54
CA ILE A 367 -3.95 -8.07 -37.59
C ILE A 367 -4.90 -9.17 -38.06
N LYS A 368 -5.31 -10.03 -37.12
CA LYS A 368 -6.32 -11.08 -37.30
C LYS A 368 -7.22 -11.21 -36.09
N LEU A 369 -8.31 -11.96 -36.19
CA LEU A 369 -9.14 -12.31 -35.04
C LEU A 369 -8.42 -13.30 -34.12
N PHE A 370 -8.71 -13.22 -32.82
CA PHE A 370 -8.32 -14.25 -31.85
C PHE A 370 -9.03 -15.59 -32.09
#